data_AF-A0A967LVT5-F1
#
_entry.id   AF-A0A967LVT5-F1
#
_cell.length_a   1.000
_cell.length_b   1.000
_cell.length_c   1.000
_cell.angle_alpha   90.00
_cell.angle_beta   90.00
_cell.angle_gamma   90.00
#
_symmetry.space_group_name_H-M   'P 1'
#
loop_
_entity.id
_entity.type
_entity.pdbx_description
1 polymer ?
#
loop_
_entity_poly.entity_id
_entity_poly.type
_entity_poly.pdbx_seq_one_letter_code
_entity_poly.pdbx_strand_id
1 'polypeptide(L)'
;MNLADLMLPGKQIASHLGIAKTVALLLVVVFAWQVSVSEALSEVISSPPARDNMRKEHGVAKQAVPSLRELASINVHQGLKYYDLGRWQEAIVAFTDALAINPDFAVAHFGLGVTYSRLDNWETALTYFEKTIELNPTFAQGYLGLGIAYDILGFNDKAMKALKRAVLIDPRFAQAHHALALCYLRNGDRASALAEYEILRGLNPDLADQLIQLIKK
;
A
#
# COMPACT_ATOMS: atom_id res chain seq x y z
N MET A 1 -48.59 66.40 3.27
CA MET A 1 -48.03 65.46 4.25
C MET A 1 -46.54 65.74 4.36
N ASN A 2 -46.02 65.74 5.60
CA ASN A 2 -44.87 66.53 6.06
C ASN A 2 -43.53 65.76 6.06
N LEU A 3 -42.46 66.53 6.26
CA LEU A 3 -41.01 66.33 6.15
C LEU A 3 -40.29 65.31 7.10
N ALA A 4 -40.87 64.17 7.47
CA ALA A 4 -40.29 63.34 8.56
C ALA A 4 -39.54 62.03 8.21
N ASP A 5 -39.65 61.44 7.01
CA ASP A 5 -39.11 60.09 6.77
C ASP A 5 -37.79 60.01 5.98
N LEU A 6 -37.04 61.12 5.88
CA LEU A 6 -35.71 61.15 5.27
C LEU A 6 -34.60 60.82 6.28
N MET A 7 -34.53 59.57 6.75
CA MET A 7 -33.37 59.04 7.48
C MET A 7 -33.20 57.55 7.19
N LEU A 8 -32.53 57.22 6.07
CA LEU A 8 -31.92 55.90 5.92
C LEU A 8 -30.51 55.93 6.54
N PRO A 9 -30.15 55.00 7.43
CA PRO A 9 -28.92 55.05 8.21
C PRO A 9 -27.70 54.68 7.35
N GLY A 10 -26.74 55.60 7.24
CA GLY A 10 -25.47 55.48 6.51
C GLY A 10 -24.45 54.47 7.08
N LYS A 11 -24.89 53.34 7.64
CA LYS A 11 -23.99 52.31 8.21
C LYS A 11 -24.05 50.93 7.54
N GLN A 12 -25.04 50.62 6.70
CA GLN A 12 -25.12 49.30 6.02
C GLN A 12 -24.45 49.25 4.63
N ILE A 13 -24.13 50.39 4.02
CA ILE A 13 -23.59 50.44 2.65
C ILE A 13 -22.09 50.11 2.62
N ALA A 14 -21.37 50.29 3.73
CA ALA A 14 -19.93 50.11 3.81
C ALA A 14 -19.48 48.63 3.90
N SER A 15 -20.26 47.75 4.51
CA SER A 15 -19.91 46.33 4.67
C SER A 15 -20.09 45.51 3.39
N HIS A 16 -21.15 45.79 2.63
CA HIS A 16 -21.41 45.14 1.34
C HIS A 16 -20.38 45.53 0.26
N LEU A 17 -19.89 46.78 0.31
CA LEU A 17 -18.87 47.27 -0.63
C LEU A 17 -17.48 46.66 -0.36
N GLY A 18 -17.18 46.31 0.90
CA GLY A 18 -15.96 45.61 1.28
C GLY A 18 -15.92 44.18 0.76
N ILE A 19 -16.99 43.40 0.99
CA ILE A 19 -17.09 41.99 0.57
C ILE A 19 -17.09 41.87 -0.96
N ALA A 20 -17.77 42.78 -1.67
CA ALA A 20 -17.77 42.81 -3.13
C ALA A 20 -16.37 43.06 -3.72
N LYS A 21 -15.55 43.91 -3.09
CA LYS A 21 -14.16 44.15 -3.51
C LYS A 21 -13.25 42.94 -3.28
N THR A 22 -13.41 42.21 -2.18
CA THR A 22 -12.58 41.02 -1.90
C THR A 22 -12.92 39.85 -2.82
N VAL A 23 -14.21 39.64 -3.15
CA VAL A 23 -14.64 38.61 -4.10
C VAL A 23 -14.18 38.94 -5.52
N ALA A 24 -14.26 40.21 -5.93
CA ALA A 24 -13.73 40.66 -7.22
C ALA A 24 -12.20 40.45 -7.33
N LEU A 25 -11.45 40.71 -6.25
CA LEU A 25 -10.00 40.50 -6.24
C LEU A 25 -9.62 39.02 -6.33
N LEU A 26 -10.33 38.13 -5.63
CA LEU A 26 -10.12 36.68 -5.72
C LEU A 26 -10.46 36.14 -7.11
N LEU A 27 -11.54 36.61 -7.74
CA LEU A 27 -11.89 36.23 -9.10
C LEU A 27 -10.83 36.69 -10.11
N VAL A 28 -10.30 37.90 -9.97
CA VAL A 28 -9.21 38.40 -10.83
C VAL A 28 -7.93 37.57 -10.66
N VAL A 29 -7.58 37.16 -9.43
CA VAL A 29 -6.40 36.33 -9.18
C VAL A 29 -6.58 34.92 -9.75
N VAL A 30 -7.75 34.30 -9.58
CA VAL A 30 -8.04 32.98 -10.16
C VAL A 30 -8.04 33.05 -11.69
N PHE A 31 -8.60 34.10 -12.28
CA PHE A 31 -8.62 34.28 -13.74
C PHE A 31 -7.22 34.58 -14.28
N ALA A 32 -6.42 35.39 -13.59
CA ALA A 32 -5.03 35.65 -13.97
C ALA A 32 -4.15 34.39 -13.87
N TRP A 33 -4.37 33.54 -12.85
CA TRP A 33 -3.69 32.26 -12.74
C TRP A 33 -4.10 31.29 -13.85
N GLN A 34 -5.40 31.23 -14.17
CA GLN A 34 -5.92 30.37 -15.23
C GLN A 34 -5.44 30.78 -16.63
N VAL A 35 -5.35 32.08 -16.92
CA VAL A 35 -4.80 32.61 -18.18
C VAL A 35 -3.30 32.32 -18.29
N SER A 36 -2.52 32.52 -17.22
CA SER A 36 -1.08 32.24 -17.20
C SER A 36 -0.77 30.75 -17.40
N VAL A 37 -1.58 29.85 -16.82
CA VAL A 37 -1.46 28.40 -17.05
C VAL A 37 -1.80 28.06 -18.51
N SER A 38 -2.78 28.71 -19.13
CA SER A 38 -3.16 28.44 -20.52
C SER A 38 -2.13 28.91 -21.55
N GLU A 39 -1.46 30.05 -21.31
CA GLU A 39 -0.37 30.55 -22.17
C GLU A 39 0.86 29.63 -22.09
N ALA A 40 1.23 29.23 -20.87
CA ALA A 40 2.33 28.28 -20.63
C ALA A 40 2.07 26.91 -21.29
N LEU A 41 0.83 26.42 -21.28
CA LEU A 41 0.47 25.17 -21.94
C LEU A 41 0.45 25.31 -23.48
N SER A 42 0.12 26.49 -24.01
CA SER A 42 0.10 26.73 -25.46
C SER A 42 1.50 26.80 -26.09
N GLU A 43 2.49 27.32 -25.35
CA GLU A 43 3.89 27.39 -25.79
C GLU A 43 4.57 26.01 -25.78
N VAL A 44 4.22 25.16 -24.82
CA VAL A 44 4.71 23.77 -24.71
C VAL A 44 4.13 22.87 -25.81
N ILE A 45 2.89 23.12 -26.27
CA ILE A 45 2.20 22.27 -27.26
C ILE A 45 2.49 22.72 -28.71
N SER A 46 2.90 23.97 -28.94
CA SER A 46 3.09 24.54 -30.29
C SER A 46 4.50 24.35 -30.88
N SER A 47 5.47 23.81 -30.14
CA SER A 47 6.81 23.51 -30.66
C SER A 47 7.04 22.00 -30.80
N PRO A 48 6.94 21.42 -32.01
CA PRO A 48 7.37 20.04 -32.22
C PRO A 48 8.90 20.01 -32.16
N PRO A 49 9.55 19.19 -31.32
CA PRO A 49 11.00 19.10 -31.38
C PRO A 49 11.39 18.37 -32.67
N ALA A 50 11.97 19.14 -33.58
CA ALA A 50 12.80 18.65 -34.66
C ALA A 50 13.83 17.67 -34.07
N ARG A 51 13.83 16.45 -34.61
CA ARG A 51 14.91 15.49 -34.40
C ARG A 51 16.20 16.11 -34.95
N ASP A 52 17.29 15.84 -34.24
CA ASP A 52 18.68 16.17 -34.56
C ASP A 52 19.21 17.49 -33.96
N ASN A 53 20.34 17.39 -33.25
CA ASN A 53 21.19 18.48 -32.72
C ASN A 53 21.13 18.90 -31.23
N MET A 54 20.98 17.97 -30.28
CA MET A 54 21.39 18.21 -28.87
C MET A 54 22.38 17.16 -28.35
N ARG A 55 23.32 16.76 -29.22
CA ARG A 55 24.60 16.14 -28.82
C ARG A 55 25.59 17.28 -28.59
N LYS A 56 25.53 17.95 -27.43
CA LYS A 56 26.64 18.70 -26.77
C LYS A 56 26.11 19.65 -25.67
N GLU A 57 25.51 19.09 -24.63
CA GLU A 57 25.62 19.69 -23.30
C GLU A 57 26.08 18.60 -22.34
N HIS A 58 27.40 18.53 -22.19
CA HIS A 58 28.07 17.81 -21.11
C HIS A 58 28.25 18.80 -19.95
N GLY A 59 27.71 18.50 -18.76
CA GLY A 59 28.15 19.21 -17.56
C GLY A 59 27.24 19.18 -16.34
N VAL A 60 25.94 18.88 -16.48
CA VAL A 60 25.05 18.71 -15.32
C VAL A 60 24.76 17.23 -15.19
N ALA A 61 25.06 16.64 -14.03
CA ALA A 61 24.83 15.23 -13.76
C ALA A 61 23.43 14.83 -14.25
N LYS A 62 23.36 13.92 -15.23
CA LYS A 62 22.12 13.23 -15.61
C LYS A 62 21.67 12.40 -14.41
N GLN A 63 21.03 13.03 -13.43
CA GLN A 63 20.13 12.31 -12.54
C GLN A 63 18.99 11.87 -13.45
N ALA A 64 19.03 10.60 -13.87
CA ALA A 64 17.91 9.99 -14.55
C ALA A 64 16.73 10.08 -13.58
N VAL A 65 15.74 10.91 -13.90
CA VAL A 65 14.47 10.93 -13.18
C VAL A 65 13.91 9.52 -13.31
N PRO A 66 13.72 8.77 -12.21
CA PRO A 66 13.22 7.41 -12.30
C PRO A 66 11.85 7.43 -12.97
N SER A 67 11.57 6.45 -13.82
CA SER A 67 10.22 6.24 -14.35
C SER A 67 9.24 6.03 -13.20
N LEU A 68 7.95 6.31 -13.43
CA LEU A 68 6.91 6.10 -12.40
C LEU A 68 6.94 4.66 -11.85
N ARG A 69 7.25 3.67 -12.69
CA ARG A 69 7.41 2.28 -12.25
C ARG A 69 8.62 2.07 -11.34
N GLU A 70 9.74 2.73 -11.64
CA GLU A 70 10.95 2.67 -10.80
C GLU A 70 10.73 3.40 -9.47
N LEU A 71 10.00 4.51 -9.45
CA LEU A 71 9.62 5.20 -8.21
C LEU A 71 8.78 4.30 -7.28
N ALA A 72 7.79 3.59 -7.82
CA ALA A 72 7.01 2.61 -7.05
C ALA A 72 7.92 1.51 -6.45
N SER A 73 8.90 1.03 -7.23
CA SER A 73 9.86 0.03 -6.76
C SER A 73 10.76 0.58 -5.67
N ILE A 74 11.26 1.81 -5.79
CA ILE A 74 12.08 2.46 -4.76
C ILE A 74 11.31 2.54 -3.44
N ASN A 75 10.05 2.96 -3.49
CA ASN A 75 9.19 3.05 -2.30
C ASN A 75 8.96 1.67 -1.64
N VAL A 76 8.80 0.60 -2.43
CA VAL A 76 8.76 -0.77 -1.88
C VAL A 76 10.06 -1.14 -1.18
N HIS A 77 11.21 -0.85 -1.77
CA HIS A 77 12.51 -1.14 -1.14
C HIS A 77 12.70 -0.34 0.15
N GLN A 78 12.26 0.92 0.18
CA GLN A 78 12.27 1.72 1.41
C GLN A 78 11.33 1.13 2.47
N GLY A 79 10.13 0.71 2.09
CA GLY A 79 9.19 0.04 2.99
C GLY A 79 9.77 -1.22 3.62
N LEU A 80 10.43 -2.07 2.83
CA LEU A 80 11.13 -3.26 3.32
C LEU A 80 12.26 -2.89 4.30
N LYS A 81 13.05 -1.87 3.99
CA LYS A 81 14.11 -1.39 4.88
C LYS A 81 13.54 -0.88 6.21
N TYR A 82 12.47 -0.10 6.19
CA TYR A 82 11.82 0.36 7.42
C TYR A 82 11.24 -0.80 8.22
N TYR A 83 10.65 -1.79 7.53
CA TYR A 83 10.16 -3.01 8.15
C TYR A 83 11.29 -3.76 8.87
N ASP A 84 12.43 -3.99 8.22
CA ASP A 84 13.58 -4.69 8.81
C ASP A 84 14.14 -3.95 10.04
N LEU A 85 13.99 -2.63 10.08
CA LEU A 85 14.39 -1.78 11.21
C LEU A 85 13.33 -1.70 12.33
N GLY A 86 12.19 -2.39 12.20
CA GLY A 86 11.09 -2.31 13.16
C GLY A 86 10.30 -0.98 13.13
N ARG A 87 10.52 -0.17 12.09
CA ARG A 87 9.89 1.14 11.90
C ARG A 87 8.58 0.98 11.13
N TRP A 88 7.59 0.39 11.80
CA TRP A 88 6.34 -0.05 11.18
C TRP A 88 5.53 1.07 10.55
N GLN A 89 5.49 2.25 11.20
CA GLN A 89 4.72 3.38 10.67
C GLN A 89 5.34 3.92 9.39
N GLU A 90 6.66 4.05 9.32
CA GLU A 90 7.36 4.48 8.11
C GLU A 90 7.28 3.42 7.00
N ALA A 91 7.28 2.14 7.34
CA ALA A 91 7.05 1.06 6.39
C ALA A 91 5.66 1.17 5.74
N ILE A 92 4.61 1.45 6.54
CA ILE A 92 3.25 1.66 6.03
C ILE A 92 3.22 2.82 5.05
N VAL A 93 3.83 3.96 5.40
CA VAL A 93 3.88 5.14 4.51
C VAL A 93 4.56 4.77 3.20
N ALA A 94 5.75 4.17 3.24
CA ALA A 94 6.49 3.82 2.04
C ALA A 94 5.76 2.81 1.14
N PHE A 95 5.12 1.78 1.70
CA PHE A 95 4.31 0.87 0.88
C PHE A 95 3.04 1.55 0.32
N THR A 96 2.42 2.45 1.07
CA THR A 96 1.26 3.22 0.60
C THR A 96 1.65 4.15 -0.54
N ASP A 97 2.80 4.82 -0.45
CA ASP A 97 3.34 5.65 -1.52
C ASP A 97 3.68 4.82 -2.77
N ALA A 98 4.15 3.58 -2.60
CA ALA A 98 4.33 2.67 -3.73
C ALA A 98 2.99 2.34 -4.41
N LEU A 99 1.94 2.10 -3.63
CA LEU A 99 0.60 1.79 -4.14
C LEU A 99 -0.11 3.01 -4.75
N ALA A 100 0.18 4.22 -4.29
CA ALA A 100 -0.32 5.44 -4.90
C ALA A 100 0.21 5.61 -6.35
N ILE A 101 1.40 5.07 -6.64
CA ILE A 101 2.01 5.10 -7.97
C ILE A 101 1.60 3.87 -8.80
N ASN A 102 1.58 2.69 -8.19
CA ASN A 102 1.15 1.45 -8.81
C ASN A 102 0.22 0.65 -7.87
N PRO A 103 -1.10 0.81 -8.01
CA PRO A 103 -2.08 0.14 -7.14
C PRO A 103 -2.05 -1.38 -7.20
N ASP A 104 -1.53 -1.96 -8.28
CA ASP A 104 -1.52 -3.40 -8.53
C ASP A 104 -0.21 -4.07 -8.09
N PHE A 105 0.61 -3.37 -7.29
CA PHE A 105 1.89 -3.91 -6.85
C PHE A 105 1.70 -4.92 -5.70
N ALA A 106 1.52 -6.19 -6.03
CA ALA A 106 1.26 -7.27 -5.08
C ALA A 106 2.26 -7.33 -3.91
N VAL A 107 3.54 -7.01 -4.16
CA VAL A 107 4.59 -6.98 -3.12
C VAL A 107 4.36 -5.86 -2.10
N ALA A 108 3.84 -4.70 -2.52
CA ALA A 108 3.53 -3.61 -1.61
C ALA A 108 2.30 -3.92 -0.76
N HIS A 109 1.25 -4.52 -1.35
CA HIS A 109 0.12 -5.07 -0.58
C HIS A 109 0.59 -6.11 0.44
N PHE A 110 1.46 -7.04 0.04
CA PHE A 110 2.02 -8.01 0.97
C PHE A 110 2.80 -7.33 2.11
N GLY A 111 3.64 -6.35 1.77
CA GLY A 111 4.38 -5.54 2.74
C GLY A 111 3.48 -4.86 3.76
N LEU A 112 2.36 -4.27 3.34
CA LEU A 112 1.34 -3.71 4.23
C LEU A 112 0.70 -4.79 5.10
N GLY A 113 0.31 -5.93 4.54
CA GLY A 113 -0.27 -7.04 5.29
C GLY A 113 0.66 -7.54 6.40
N VAL A 114 1.94 -7.71 6.07
CA VAL A 114 2.96 -8.11 7.05
C VAL A 114 3.20 -6.99 8.09
N THR A 115 3.17 -5.72 7.69
CA THR A 115 3.39 -4.61 8.62
C THR A 115 2.22 -4.43 9.59
N TYR A 116 0.97 -4.50 9.12
CA TYR A 116 -0.22 -4.43 9.97
C TYR A 116 -0.31 -5.63 10.92
N SER A 117 0.12 -6.82 10.50
CA SER A 117 0.19 -7.97 11.41
C SER A 117 1.22 -7.80 12.53
N ARG A 118 2.31 -7.04 12.32
CA ARG A 118 3.23 -6.64 13.40
C ARG A 118 2.64 -5.66 14.41
N LEU A 119 1.56 -4.99 14.02
CA LEU A 119 0.80 -4.06 14.87
C LEU A 119 -0.44 -4.72 15.48
N ASP A 120 -0.55 -6.05 15.39
CA ASP A 120 -1.72 -6.84 15.83
C ASP A 120 -3.06 -6.42 15.18
N ASN A 121 -3.01 -5.69 14.06
CA ASN A 121 -4.19 -5.30 13.30
C ASN A 121 -4.47 -6.35 12.22
N TRP A 122 -4.97 -7.50 12.65
CA TRP A 122 -5.14 -8.69 11.83
C TRP A 122 -6.25 -8.55 10.79
N GLU A 123 -7.29 -7.75 11.05
CA GLU A 123 -8.36 -7.45 10.09
C GLU A 123 -7.85 -6.62 8.90
N THR A 124 -7.01 -5.62 9.17
CA THR A 124 -6.39 -4.83 8.10
C THR A 124 -5.35 -5.67 7.36
N ALA A 125 -4.54 -6.45 8.08
CA ALA A 125 -3.58 -7.37 7.47
C ALA A 125 -4.26 -8.37 6.53
N LEU A 126 -5.41 -8.92 6.95
CA LEU A 126 -6.21 -9.84 6.16
C LEU A 126 -6.60 -9.23 4.81
N THR A 127 -7.09 -7.99 4.81
CA THR A 127 -7.51 -7.28 3.60
C THR A 127 -6.36 -7.15 2.59
N TYR A 128 -5.17 -6.80 3.08
CA TYR A 128 -3.97 -6.67 2.24
C TYR A 128 -3.44 -8.02 1.74
N PHE A 129 -3.53 -9.08 2.54
CA PHE A 129 -3.19 -10.43 2.08
C PHE A 129 -4.17 -10.95 1.04
N GLU A 130 -5.47 -10.69 1.18
CA GLU A 130 -6.47 -11.01 0.15
C GLU A 130 -6.15 -10.29 -1.16
N LYS A 131 -5.83 -8.98 -1.11
CA LYS A 131 -5.44 -8.23 -2.31
C LYS A 131 -4.15 -8.75 -2.93
N THR A 132 -3.19 -9.18 -2.11
CA THR A 132 -1.93 -9.79 -2.57
C THR A 132 -2.18 -11.01 -3.44
N ILE A 133 -3.04 -11.94 -2.99
CA ILE A 133 -3.33 -13.17 -3.74
C ILE A 133 -4.27 -12.95 -4.93
N GLU A 134 -5.11 -11.91 -4.89
CA GLU A 134 -5.93 -11.48 -6.03
C GLU A 134 -5.02 -11.01 -7.19
N LEU A 135 -4.02 -10.19 -6.86
CA LEU A 135 -3.06 -9.65 -7.83
C LEU A 135 -2.02 -10.68 -8.27
N ASN A 136 -1.61 -11.57 -7.37
CA ASN A 136 -0.69 -12.67 -7.68
C ASN A 136 -1.15 -14.00 -7.04
N PRO A 137 -1.94 -14.81 -7.77
CA PRO A 137 -2.44 -16.10 -7.31
C PRO A 137 -1.37 -17.20 -7.13
N THR A 138 -0.11 -16.90 -7.42
CA THR A 138 1.05 -17.78 -7.24
C THR A 138 1.99 -17.30 -6.13
N PHE A 139 1.58 -16.33 -5.33
CA PHE A 139 2.39 -15.80 -4.24
C PHE A 139 2.22 -16.65 -2.96
N ALA A 140 3.10 -17.65 -2.78
CA ALA A 140 3.03 -18.57 -1.64
C ALA A 140 3.05 -17.86 -0.27
N GLN A 141 3.89 -16.82 -0.11
CA GLN A 141 3.97 -16.02 1.11
C GLN A 141 2.67 -15.25 1.39
N GLY A 142 1.97 -14.78 0.34
CA GLY A 142 0.65 -14.17 0.47
C GLY A 142 -0.38 -15.13 1.04
N TYR A 143 -0.40 -16.38 0.55
CA TYR A 143 -1.27 -17.43 1.10
C TYR A 143 -0.89 -17.86 2.52
N LEU A 144 0.40 -17.86 2.87
CA LEU A 144 0.84 -18.07 4.26
C LEU A 144 0.30 -16.97 5.18
N GLY A 145 0.50 -15.70 4.80
CA GLY A 145 0.01 -14.55 5.56
C GLY A 145 -1.51 -14.58 5.73
N LEU A 146 -2.24 -14.91 4.66
CA LEU A 146 -3.69 -15.09 4.68
C LEU A 146 -4.12 -16.21 5.63
N GLY A 147 -3.42 -17.35 5.58
CA GLY A 147 -3.66 -18.49 6.45
C GLY A 147 -3.51 -18.14 7.93
N ILE A 148 -2.42 -17.46 8.28
CA ILE A 148 -2.15 -17.00 9.66
C ILE A 148 -3.20 -15.97 10.10
N ALA A 149 -3.56 -15.01 9.26
CA ALA A 149 -4.55 -13.99 9.59
C ALA A 149 -5.93 -14.63 9.85
N TYR A 150 -6.39 -15.55 8.99
CA TYR A 150 -7.64 -16.27 9.22
C TYR A 150 -7.61 -17.11 10.50
N ASP A 151 -6.48 -17.76 10.80
CA ASP A 151 -6.32 -18.59 11.99
C ASP A 151 -6.43 -17.76 13.28
N ILE A 152 -5.79 -16.59 13.32
CA ILE A 152 -5.87 -15.66 14.46
C ILE A 152 -7.27 -15.07 14.64
N LEU A 153 -7.95 -14.79 13.53
CA LEU A 153 -9.33 -14.29 13.53
C LEU A 153 -10.39 -15.41 13.76
N GLY A 154 -9.97 -16.66 13.97
CA GLY A 154 -10.84 -17.79 14.27
C GLY A 154 -11.54 -18.44 13.07
N PHE A 155 -11.15 -18.08 11.83
CA PHE A 155 -11.67 -18.68 10.60
C PHE A 155 -10.89 -19.93 10.17
N ASN A 156 -10.88 -20.96 11.02
CA ASN A 156 -10.04 -22.17 10.88
C ASN A 156 -10.14 -22.85 9.51
N ASP A 157 -11.35 -22.99 8.95
CA ASP A 157 -11.55 -23.61 7.64
C ASP A 157 -10.90 -22.81 6.51
N LYS A 158 -10.95 -21.48 6.58
CA LYS A 158 -10.33 -20.59 5.60
C LYS A 158 -8.80 -20.60 5.76
N ALA A 159 -8.32 -20.61 7.00
CA ALA A 159 -6.90 -20.73 7.31
C ALA A 159 -6.29 -21.98 6.67
N MET A 160 -6.89 -23.15 6.91
CA MET A 160 -6.42 -24.41 6.35
C MET A 160 -6.44 -24.42 4.82
N LYS A 161 -7.47 -23.85 4.17
CA LYS A 161 -7.53 -23.73 2.71
C LYS A 161 -6.40 -22.87 2.16
N ALA A 162 -6.13 -21.72 2.78
CA ALA A 162 -5.06 -20.82 2.37
C ALA A 162 -3.68 -21.48 2.55
N LEU A 163 -3.43 -22.12 3.68
CA LEU A 163 -2.16 -22.80 3.96
C LEU A 163 -1.91 -23.99 3.03
N LYS A 164 -2.95 -24.79 2.73
CA LYS A 164 -2.89 -25.84 1.70
C LYS A 164 -2.52 -25.28 0.33
N ARG A 165 -3.02 -24.09 -0.02
CA ARG A 165 -2.65 -23.42 -1.26
C ARG A 165 -1.19 -22.94 -1.24
N ALA A 166 -0.69 -22.43 -0.10
CA ALA A 166 0.71 -22.04 0.05
C ALA A 166 1.68 -23.21 -0.20
N VAL A 167 1.45 -24.37 0.44
CA VAL A 167 2.30 -25.57 0.24
C VAL A 167 2.13 -26.21 -1.14
N LEU A 168 0.97 -26.03 -1.78
CA LEU A 168 0.78 -26.48 -3.17
C LEU A 168 1.59 -25.63 -4.17
N ILE A 169 1.68 -24.32 -3.91
CA ILE A 169 2.47 -23.40 -4.76
C ILE A 169 3.96 -23.60 -4.53
N ASP A 170 4.39 -23.70 -3.27
CA ASP A 170 5.77 -23.98 -2.90
C ASP A 170 5.83 -25.17 -1.90
N PRO A 171 6.02 -26.40 -2.40
CA PRO A 171 6.15 -27.59 -1.57
C PRO A 171 7.39 -27.63 -0.66
N ARG A 172 8.30 -26.65 -0.78
CA ARG A 172 9.49 -26.54 0.07
C ARG A 172 9.36 -25.43 1.11
N PHE A 173 8.19 -24.80 1.20
CA PHE A 173 7.96 -23.68 2.11
C PHE A 173 7.72 -24.15 3.55
N ALA A 174 8.81 -24.35 4.29
CA ALA A 174 8.78 -24.90 5.64
C ALA A 174 7.81 -24.16 6.59
N GLN A 175 7.76 -22.83 6.56
CA GLN A 175 6.85 -22.07 7.41
C GLN A 175 5.37 -22.38 7.12
N ALA A 176 5.01 -22.64 5.86
CA ALA A 176 3.64 -23.01 5.49
C ALA A 176 3.28 -24.42 5.94
N HIS A 177 4.19 -25.38 5.80
CA HIS A 177 4.01 -26.74 6.36
C HIS A 177 3.85 -26.69 7.88
N HIS A 178 4.66 -25.91 8.58
CA HIS A 178 4.55 -25.74 10.02
C HIS A 178 3.22 -25.12 10.44
N ALA A 179 2.81 -24.01 9.80
CA ALA A 179 1.52 -23.38 10.07
C ALA A 179 0.34 -24.34 9.80
N LEU A 180 0.39 -25.10 8.70
CA LEU A 180 -0.64 -26.08 8.36
C LEU A 180 -0.72 -27.21 9.40
N ALA A 181 0.42 -27.71 9.87
CA ALA A 181 0.48 -28.70 10.94
C ALA A 181 -0.15 -28.20 12.24
N LEU A 182 0.10 -26.93 12.61
CA LEU A 182 -0.53 -26.32 13.78
C LEU A 182 -2.05 -26.23 13.62
N CYS A 183 -2.57 -25.90 12.43
CA CYS A 183 -4.01 -25.93 12.18
C CYS A 183 -4.58 -27.34 12.31
N TYR A 184 -3.89 -28.37 11.81
CA TYR A 184 -4.32 -29.77 11.99
C TYR A 184 -4.38 -30.18 13.46
N LEU A 185 -3.36 -29.82 14.26
CA LEU A 185 -3.33 -30.10 15.69
C LEU A 185 -4.52 -29.48 16.43
N ARG A 186 -4.84 -28.22 16.14
CA ARG A 186 -5.99 -27.53 16.76
C ARG A 186 -7.33 -28.17 16.40
N ASN A 187 -7.43 -28.73 15.20
CA ASN A 187 -8.60 -29.49 14.75
C ASN A 187 -8.61 -30.94 15.24
N GLY A 188 -7.63 -31.37 16.05
CA GLY A 188 -7.51 -32.72 16.57
C GLY A 188 -6.96 -33.76 15.58
N ASP A 189 -6.59 -33.35 14.37
CA ASP A 189 -6.04 -34.22 13.34
C ASP A 189 -4.53 -34.39 13.51
N ARG A 190 -4.15 -35.18 14.53
CA ARG A 190 -2.74 -35.50 14.80
C ARG A 190 -2.08 -36.29 13.66
N ALA A 191 -2.84 -37.05 12.88
CA ALA A 191 -2.30 -37.85 11.78
C ALA A 191 -1.79 -36.94 10.65
N SER A 192 -2.59 -35.96 10.23
CA SER A 192 -2.17 -34.98 9.23
C SER A 192 -1.03 -34.10 9.73
N ALA A 193 -1.04 -33.69 11.01
CA ALA A 193 0.07 -32.96 11.60
C ALA A 193 1.40 -33.76 11.59
N LEU A 194 1.34 -35.07 11.82
CA LEU A 194 2.51 -35.95 11.73
C LEU A 194 3.03 -36.07 10.30
N ALA A 195 2.14 -36.09 9.30
CA ALA A 195 2.55 -36.08 7.89
C ALA A 195 3.34 -34.80 7.54
N GLU A 196 2.88 -33.64 8.03
CA GLU A 196 3.61 -32.37 7.85
C GLU A 196 4.95 -32.36 8.58
N TYR A 197 5.04 -32.98 9.76
CA TYR A 197 6.31 -33.16 10.48
C TYR A 197 7.34 -33.95 9.66
N GLU A 198 6.93 -35.04 9.01
CA GLU A 198 7.83 -35.86 8.19
C GLU A 198 8.42 -35.05 7.01
N ILE A 199 7.62 -34.16 6.43
CA ILE A 199 8.07 -33.22 5.39
C ILE A 199 9.05 -32.20 5.99
N LEU A 200 8.69 -31.59 7.12
CA LEU A 200 9.51 -30.59 7.80
C LEU A 200 10.87 -31.14 8.23
N ARG A 201 10.95 -32.41 8.64
CA ARG A 201 12.23 -33.03 9.01
C ARG A 201 13.27 -32.95 7.88
N GLY A 202 12.83 -32.97 6.62
CA GLY A 202 13.70 -32.81 5.45
C GLY A 202 13.95 -31.35 5.04
N LEU A 203 13.06 -30.42 5.40
CA LEU A 203 13.13 -29.01 4.98
C LEU A 203 13.78 -28.10 6.03
N ASN A 204 13.38 -28.25 7.28
CA ASN A 204 13.81 -27.45 8.43
C ASN A 204 13.69 -28.30 9.71
N PRO A 205 14.77 -28.97 10.13
CA PRO A 205 14.79 -29.81 11.32
C PRO A 205 14.37 -29.08 12.61
N ASP A 206 14.75 -27.81 12.77
CA ASP A 206 14.41 -27.04 13.97
C ASP A 206 12.90 -26.81 14.10
N LEU A 207 12.21 -26.51 13.00
CA LEU A 207 10.75 -26.41 12.98
C LEU A 207 10.08 -27.78 13.18
N ALA A 208 10.68 -28.85 12.65
CA ALA A 208 10.19 -30.20 12.86
C ALA A 208 10.27 -30.59 14.35
N ASP A 209 11.38 -30.27 15.01
CA ASP A 209 11.60 -30.53 16.43
C ASP A 209 10.63 -29.74 17.32
N GLN A 210 10.31 -28.49 16.96
CA GLN A 210 9.26 -27.73 17.65
C GLN A 210 7.89 -28.40 17.48
N LEU A 211 7.55 -28.83 16.26
CA LEU A 211 6.26 -29.44 15.96
C LEU A 211 6.06 -30.78 16.66
N ILE A 212 7.07 -31.66 16.70
CA ILE A 212 6.94 -32.98 17.32
C ILE A 212 6.71 -32.90 18.84
N GLN A 213 7.25 -31.87 19.50
CA GLN A 213 6.98 -31.62 20.91
C GLN A 213 5.52 -31.23 21.15
N LEU A 214 4.88 -30.56 20.19
CA LEU A 214 3.45 -30.22 20.27
C LEU A 214 2.56 -31.43 19.97
N ILE A 215 2.93 -32.27 18.99
CA ILE A 215 2.18 -33.49 18.64
C ILE A 215 2.10 -34.46 19.84
N LYS A 216 3.18 -34.55 20.62
CA LYS A 216 3.33 -35.47 21.77
C LYS A 216 2.60 -35.02 23.04
N LYS A 217 2.16 -33.77 23.12
CA LYS A 217 1.35 -33.24 24.23
C LYS A 217 -0.12 -33.62 24.06
#